data_AF-A0A934JB88-F1
#
_entry.id   AF-A0A934JB88-F1
#
_cell.length_a   1.000
_cell.length_b   1.000
_cell.length_c   1.000
_cell.angle_alpha   90.00
_cell.angle_beta   90.00
_cell.angle_gamma   90.00
#
_symmetry.space_group_name_H-M   'P 1'
#
loop_
_entity.id
_entity.type
_entity.pdbx_description
1 polymer ?
#
loop_
_entity_poly.entity_id
_entity_poly.type
_entity_poly.pdbx_seq_one_letter_code
_entity_poly.pdbx_strand_id
1 'polypeptide(L)'
;MSSIRQGKLLLSGVIAILLIYQFAALFLSGQIVSFIIHCALLLLLYSGFVWAKFILAGLMLITVAVGLLGLAGILPMNLPYPAATLGILSFYAISSMILLFSPSIRAYMRTKTKRGNFPYNPL
;
A
#
# COMPACT_ATOMS: atom_id res chain seq x y z
N MET A 1 -11.85 -21.80 -2.78
CA MET A 1 -10.36 -21.71 -2.90
C MET A 1 -9.89 -20.62 -3.88
N SER A 2 -10.58 -20.37 -5.00
CA SER A 2 -10.22 -19.33 -5.99
C SER A 2 -10.10 -17.90 -5.40
N SER A 3 -11.07 -17.47 -4.57
CA SER A 3 -11.12 -16.11 -4.00
C SER A 3 -9.93 -15.76 -3.07
N ILE A 4 -9.39 -16.74 -2.34
CA ILE A 4 -8.23 -16.57 -1.46
C ILE A 4 -6.95 -16.40 -2.29
N ARG A 5 -6.80 -17.17 -3.38
CA ARG A 5 -5.67 -17.08 -4.29
C ARG A 5 -5.68 -15.75 -5.05
N GLN A 6 -6.85 -15.29 -5.47
CA GLN A 6 -7.06 -13.96 -6.06
C GLN A 6 -6.72 -12.84 -5.09
N GLY A 7 -7.17 -12.93 -3.83
CA GLY A 7 -6.83 -11.95 -2.78
C GLY A 7 -5.32 -11.87 -2.50
N LYS A 8 -4.63 -13.03 -2.48
CA LYS A 8 -3.17 -13.08 -2.35
C LYS A 8 -2.46 -12.43 -3.54
N LEU A 9 -2.87 -12.76 -4.77
CA LEU A 9 -2.30 -12.19 -6.00
C LEU A 9 -2.48 -10.68 -6.09
N LEU A 10 -3.69 -10.18 -5.80
CA LEU A 10 -3.98 -8.75 -5.74
C LEU A 10 -3.11 -8.05 -4.69
N LEU A 11 -3.02 -8.62 -3.49
CA LEU A 11 -2.20 -8.05 -2.42
C LEU A 11 -0.72 -8.03 -2.80
N SER A 12 -0.18 -9.11 -3.38
CA SER A 12 1.21 -9.14 -3.84
C SER A 12 1.47 -8.15 -4.98
N GLY A 13 0.52 -7.96 -5.89
CA GLY A 13 0.63 -6.99 -6.98
C GLY A 13 0.69 -5.56 -6.46
N VAL A 14 -0.21 -5.21 -5.52
CA VAL A 14 -0.20 -3.90 -4.85
C VAL A 14 1.12 -3.67 -4.11
N ILE A 15 1.59 -4.66 -3.34
CA ILE A 15 2.87 -4.56 -2.61
C ILE A 15 4.05 -4.36 -3.58
N ALA A 16 4.10 -5.12 -4.68
CA ALA A 16 5.20 -5.03 -5.65
C ALA A 16 5.28 -3.63 -6.29
N ILE A 17 4.13 -3.08 -6.68
CA ILE A 17 4.07 -1.75 -7.30
C ILE A 17 4.51 -0.68 -6.30
N LEU A 18 4.03 -0.76 -5.05
CA LEU A 18 4.42 0.18 -3.99
C LEU A 18 5.92 0.11 -3.68
N LEU A 19 6.51 -1.08 -3.70
CA LEU A 19 7.95 -1.26 -3.54
C LEU A 19 8.73 -0.58 -4.68
N ILE A 20 8.30 -0.70 -5.93
CA ILE A 20 8.95 -0.04 -7.08
C ILE A 20 8.95 1.48 -6.88
N TYR A 21 7.81 2.07 -6.51
CA TYR A 21 7.71 3.51 -6.27
C TYR A 21 8.58 3.95 -5.08
N GLN A 22 8.58 3.20 -3.98
CA GLN A 22 9.39 3.54 -2.81
C GLN A 22 10.90 3.37 -3.09
N PHE A 23 11.28 2.43 -3.95
CA PHE A 23 12.65 2.25 -4.40
C PHE A 23 13.10 3.42 -5.29
N ALA A 24 12.25 3.88 -6.22
CA ALA A 24 12.52 5.09 -6.98
C ALA A 24 12.69 6.32 -6.07
N ALA A 25 11.82 6.47 -5.06
CA ALA A 25 11.92 7.55 -4.08
C ALA A 25 13.22 7.47 -3.25
N LEU A 26 13.66 6.27 -2.86
CA LEU A 26 14.92 6.06 -2.15
C LEU A 26 16.12 6.55 -2.97
N PHE A 27 16.19 6.19 -4.25
CA PHE A 27 17.27 6.61 -5.15
C PHE A 27 17.26 8.11 -5.44
N LEU A 28 16.08 8.71 -5.59
CA LEU A 28 15.94 10.12 -5.94
C LEU A 28 16.14 11.08 -4.75
N SER A 29 15.80 10.66 -3.53
CA SER A 29 15.71 11.56 -2.36
C SER A 29 16.48 11.09 -1.13
N GLY A 30 17.11 9.91 -1.15
CA GLY A 30 17.91 9.39 -0.04
C GLY A 30 17.11 9.07 1.23
N GLN A 31 15.78 8.94 1.14
CA GLN A 31 14.88 8.75 2.29
C GLN A 31 14.89 7.30 2.82
N ILE A 32 16.04 6.86 3.34
CA ILE A 32 16.25 5.50 3.85
C ILE A 32 15.28 5.14 4.98
N VAL A 33 15.06 6.05 5.93
CA VAL A 33 14.17 5.81 7.07
C VAL A 33 12.72 5.56 6.62
N SER A 34 12.21 6.38 5.71
CA SER A 34 10.86 6.22 5.14
C SER A 34 10.72 4.91 4.36
N PHE A 35 11.76 4.52 3.62
CA PHE A 35 11.83 3.26 2.90
C PHE A 35 11.77 2.03 3.83
N ILE A 36 12.56 2.03 4.90
CA ILE A 36 12.58 0.93 5.88
C ILE A 36 11.22 0.78 6.56
N ILE A 37 10.61 1.89 6.99
CA ILE A 37 9.29 1.89 7.63
C ILE A 37 8.22 1.36 6.66
N HIS A 38 8.24 1.79 5.40
CA HIS A 38 7.32 1.27 4.38
C HIS A 38 7.51 -0.22 4.13
N CYS A 39 8.75 -0.71 4.02
CA CYS A 39 9.03 -2.14 3.86
C CYS A 39 8.52 -2.95 5.05
N ALA A 40 8.74 -2.47 6.28
CA ALA A 40 8.23 -3.12 7.48
C ALA A 40 6.70 -3.21 7.48
N LEU A 41 6.01 -2.12 7.11
CA LEU A 41 4.55 -2.08 7.00
C LEU A 41 4.02 -3.06 5.92
N LEU A 42 4.68 -3.14 4.77
CA LEU A 42 4.32 -4.08 3.70
C LEU A 42 4.54 -5.54 4.13
N LEU A 43 5.59 -5.82 4.89
CA LEU A 43 5.89 -7.16 5.41
C LEU A 43 4.87 -7.58 6.48
N LEU A 44 4.49 -6.65 7.37
CA LEU A 44 3.40 -6.86 8.34
C LEU A 44 2.07 -7.12 7.64
N LEU A 45 1.77 -6.35 6.57
CA LEU A 45 0.58 -6.55 5.76
C LEU A 45 0.54 -7.94 5.10
N TYR A 46 1.67 -8.38 4.53
CA TYR A 46 1.80 -9.72 3.93
C TYR A 46 1.73 -10.85 4.97
N SER A 47 2.17 -10.59 6.19
CA SER A 47 2.11 -11.52 7.32
C SER A 47 0.67 -11.73 7.83
N GLY A 48 -0.26 -10.82 7.50
CA GLY A 48 -1.69 -10.94 7.82
C GLY A 48 -2.14 -10.05 8.98
N PHE A 49 -1.33 -9.05 9.35
CA PHE A 49 -1.71 -8.05 10.34
C PHE A 49 -2.70 -7.06 9.75
N VAL A 50 -3.97 -7.17 10.17
CA VAL A 50 -5.07 -6.36 9.62
C VAL A 50 -4.91 -4.87 9.92
N TRP A 51 -4.30 -4.52 11.06
CA TRP A 51 -4.07 -3.12 11.47
C TRP A 51 -3.08 -2.39 10.54
N ALA A 52 -2.06 -3.10 10.02
CA ALA A 52 -1.10 -2.55 9.06
C ALA A 52 -1.78 -2.05 7.77
N LYS A 53 -2.92 -2.65 7.40
CA LYS A 53 -3.74 -2.22 6.26
C LYS A 53 -4.25 -0.80 6.41
N PHE A 54 -4.71 -0.44 7.61
CA PHE A 54 -5.27 0.88 7.88
C PHE A 54 -4.18 1.95 7.96
N ILE A 55 -3.05 1.62 8.59
CA ILE A 55 -1.89 2.52 8.63
C ILE A 55 -1.38 2.80 7.22
N LEU A 56 -1.18 1.75 6.42
CA LEU A 56 -0.68 1.90 5.06
C LEU A 56 -1.66 2.70 4.18
N ALA A 57 -2.96 2.39 4.25
CA ALA A 57 -3.96 3.14 3.50
C ALA A 57 -4.05 4.62 3.94
N GLY A 58 -3.93 4.89 5.25
CA GLY A 58 -3.89 6.25 5.78
C GLY A 58 -2.69 7.03 5.25
N LEU A 59 -1.49 6.43 5.27
CA LEU A 59 -0.28 7.05 4.72
C LEU A 59 -0.41 7.36 3.23
N MET A 60 -1.01 6.46 2.44
CA MET A 60 -1.27 6.71 1.02
C MET A 60 -2.25 7.86 0.80
N LEU A 61 -3.35 7.92 1.57
CA LEU A 61 -4.32 9.00 1.45
C LEU A 61 -3.73 10.36 1.85
N ILE A 62 -2.89 10.39 2.89
CA ILE A 62 -2.13 11.59 3.27
C ILE A 62 -1.20 12.00 2.12
N THR A 63 -0.49 11.05 1.53
CA THR A 63 0.39 11.31 0.38
C THR A 63 -0.40 11.86 -0.81
N VAL A 64 -1.61 11.34 -1.06
CA VAL A 64 -2.51 11.87 -2.10
C VAL A 64 -2.94 13.29 -1.79
N ALA A 65 -3.37 13.58 -0.56
CA ALA A 65 -3.78 14.92 -0.15
C ALA A 65 -2.65 15.94 -0.26
N VAL A 66 -1.47 15.61 0.26
CA VAL A 66 -0.27 16.46 0.18
C VAL A 66 0.16 16.64 -1.28
N GLY A 67 0.13 15.58 -2.07
CA GLY A 67 0.47 15.62 -3.49
C GLY A 67 -0.49 16.48 -4.30
N LEU A 68 -1.79 16.44 -4.03
CA LEU A 68 -2.78 17.32 -4.69
C LEU A 68 -2.60 18.78 -4.29
N LEU A 69 -2.30 19.07 -3.02
CA LEU A 69 -1.98 20.42 -2.55
C LEU A 69 -0.71 20.96 -3.23
N GLY A 70 0.33 20.13 -3.33
CA GLY A 70 1.54 20.46 -4.07
C GLY A 70 1.27 20.69 -5.56
N LEU A 71 0.45 19.84 -6.18
CA LEU A 71 0.09 19.95 -7.60
C LEU A 71 -0.66 21.26 -7.90
N ALA A 72 -1.54 21.71 -7.01
CA ALA A 72 -2.25 22.98 -7.16
C ALA A 72 -1.29 24.19 -7.26
N GLY A 73 -0.14 24.13 -6.59
CA GLY A 73 0.91 25.16 -6.68
C GLY A 73 1.76 25.08 -7.96
N ILE A 74 1.82 23.91 -8.62
CA ILE A 74 2.71 23.65 -9.76
C ILE A 74 1.93 23.61 -11.09
N LEU A 75 0.61 23.45 -11.05
CA LEU A 75 -0.29 23.50 -12.22
C LEU A 75 -0.05 24.68 -13.19
N PRO A 76 0.26 25.93 -12.74
CA PRO A 76 0.53 27.03 -13.65
C PRO A 76 1.89 26.92 -14.38
N MET A 77 2.78 26.03 -13.93
CA MET A 77 4.05 25.76 -14.61
C MET A 77 3.80 24.68 -15.67
N ASN A 78 3.84 25.07 -16.95
CA ASN A 78 3.59 24.23 -18.12
C ASN A 78 4.71 23.20 -18.37
N LEU A 79 5.00 22.38 -17.37
CA LEU A 79 6.04 21.36 -17.33
C LEU A 79 5.41 19.97 -17.51
N PRO A 80 6.16 18.94 -17.93
CA PRO A 80 5.66 17.56 -18.00
C PRO A 80 5.39 16.92 -16.61
N TYR A 81 5.86 17.56 -15.54
CA TYR A 81 5.77 17.11 -14.15
C TYR A 81 4.34 16.88 -13.59
N PRO A 82 3.36 17.77 -13.81
CA PRO A 82 1.98 17.59 -13.33
C PRO A 82 1.31 16.30 -13.80
N ALA A 83 1.52 15.87 -15.05
CA ALA A 83 0.90 14.66 -15.58
C ALA A 83 1.44 13.38 -14.91
N ALA A 84 2.76 13.28 -14.75
CA ALA A 84 3.40 12.15 -14.06
C ALA A 84 2.97 12.08 -12.58
N THR A 85 2.87 13.24 -11.94
CA THR A 85 2.47 13.34 -10.52
C THR A 85 1.01 12.89 -10.33
N LEU A 86 0.09 13.31 -11.21
CA LEU A 86 -1.31 12.84 -11.19
C LEU A 86 -1.44 11.32 -11.38
N GLY A 87 -0.64 10.72 -12.26
CA GLY A 87 -0.61 9.28 -12.45
C GLY A 87 -0.21 8.53 -11.17
N ILE A 88 0.84 9.01 -10.50
CA ILE A 88 1.31 8.45 -9.23
C ILE A 88 0.22 8.58 -8.15
N LEU A 89 -0.37 9.78 -7.99
CA LEU A 89 -1.41 10.03 -6.99
C LEU A 89 -2.65 9.17 -7.22
N SER A 90 -3.06 8.99 -8.48
CA SER A 90 -4.18 8.12 -8.85
C SER A 90 -3.92 6.67 -8.45
N PHE A 91 -2.68 6.20 -8.62
CA PHE A 91 -2.29 4.84 -8.25
C PHE A 91 -2.30 4.61 -6.74
N TYR A 92 -1.80 5.59 -5.96
CA TYR A 92 -1.89 5.56 -4.50
C TYR A 92 -3.33 5.61 -4.00
N ALA A 93 -4.20 6.40 -4.65
CA ALA A 93 -5.62 6.45 -4.33
C ALA A 93 -6.31 5.10 -4.61
N ILE A 94 -6.10 4.50 -5.78
CA ILE A 94 -6.66 3.19 -6.15
C ILE A 94 -6.13 2.09 -5.21
N SER A 95 -4.84 2.10 -4.91
CA SER A 95 -4.22 1.11 -4.00
C SER A 95 -4.79 1.21 -2.58
N SER A 96 -5.02 2.43 -2.07
CA SER A 96 -5.63 2.63 -0.75
C SER A 96 -7.09 2.16 -0.73
N MET A 97 -7.87 2.43 -1.79
CA MET A 97 -9.24 1.94 -1.92
C MET A 97 -9.29 0.40 -2.00
N ILE A 98 -8.42 -0.22 -2.79
CA ILE A 98 -8.32 -1.68 -2.89
C ILE A 98 -7.96 -2.27 -1.53
N LEU A 99 -6.98 -1.70 -0.82
CA LEU A 99 -6.61 -2.16 0.50
C LEU A 99 -7.78 -2.04 1.48
N LEU A 100 -8.46 -0.90 1.55
CA LEU A 100 -9.56 -0.65 2.50
C LEU A 100 -10.80 -1.50 2.20
N PHE A 101 -11.23 -1.56 0.94
CA PHE A 101 -12.54 -2.07 0.56
C PHE A 101 -12.55 -3.42 -0.13
N SER A 102 -11.41 -3.95 -0.59
CA SER A 102 -11.42 -5.23 -1.33
C SER A 102 -11.88 -6.40 -0.45
N PRO A 103 -13.00 -7.07 -0.80
CA PRO A 103 -13.51 -8.22 -0.04
C PRO A 103 -12.59 -9.44 -0.15
N SER A 104 -11.86 -9.60 -1.27
CA SER A 104 -10.93 -10.71 -1.49
C SER A 104 -9.67 -10.60 -0.60
N ILE A 105 -9.14 -9.39 -0.41
CA ILE A 105 -8.04 -9.13 0.53
C ILE A 105 -8.50 -9.35 1.97
N ARG A 106 -9.72 -8.92 2.30
CA ARG A 106 -10.32 -9.12 3.64
C ARG A 106 -10.49 -10.62 3.95
N ALA A 107 -10.92 -11.41 2.98
CA ALA A 107 -11.04 -12.87 3.12
C ALA A 107 -9.67 -13.56 3.26
N TYR A 108 -8.66 -13.12 2.50
CA TYR A 108 -7.29 -13.62 2.62
C TYR A 108 -6.67 -13.30 3.99
N MET A 109 -6.80 -12.07 4.49
CA MET A 109 -6.28 -11.72 5.82
C MET A 109 -7.00 -12.47 6.93
N ARG A 110 -8.35 -12.59 6.89
CA ARG A 110 -9.10 -13.37 7.88
C ARG A 110 -8.67 -14.84 7.94
N THR A 111 -8.34 -15.45 6.80
CA THR A 111 -7.86 -16.84 6.76
C THR A 111 -6.43 -16.98 7.28
N LYS A 112 -5.56 -15.98 7.05
CA LYS A 112 -4.22 -15.93 7.66
C LYS A 112 -4.25 -15.67 9.17
N THR A 113 -5.07 -14.73 9.65
CA THR A 113 -5.23 -14.47 11.09
C THR A 113 -5.73 -15.72 11.83
N LYS A 114 -6.68 -16.47 11.24
CA LYS A 114 -7.15 -17.73 11.81
C LYS A 114 -6.10 -18.85 11.84
N ARG A 115 -5.15 -18.87 10.89
CA ARG A 115 -4.02 -19.81 10.90
C ARG A 115 -2.88 -19.41 11.84
N GLY A 116 -2.74 -18.11 12.14
CA GLY A 116 -1.80 -17.60 13.17
C GLY A 116 -2.31 -17.80 14.60
N ASN A 117 -3.62 -17.88 14.79
CA ASN A 117 -4.27 -18.29 16.05
C ASN A 117 -4.64 -19.79 16.00
N PHE A 118 -3.64 -20.68 15.88
CA PHE A 118 -3.86 -22.01 16.44
C PHE A 118 -3.82 -21.86 17.97
N PRO A 119 -4.93 -22.15 18.67
CA PRO A 119 -4.88 -22.29 20.12
C PRO A 119 -3.91 -23.43 20.44
N TYR A 120 -3.03 -23.22 21.43
CA TYR A 120 -2.46 -24.33 22.17
C TYR A 120 -3.61 -25.27 22.53
N ASN A 121 -3.63 -26.45 21.92
CA ASN A 121 -4.41 -27.58 22.40
C ASN A 121 -3.43 -28.42 23.21
N PRO A 122 -3.34 -28.25 24.54
CA PRO A 122 -2.60 -29.18 25.36
C PRO A 122 -3.39 -30.50 25.38
N LEU A 123 -2.98 -31.42 24.51
CA LEU A 123 -3.16 -32.85 24.76
C LEU A 123 -2.04 -33.30 25.70
#